data_AF-A0A176YRS5-F1
#
_entry.id   AF-A0A176YRS5-F1
#
_cell.length_a   1.000
_cell.length_b   1.000
_cell.length_c   1.000
_cell.angle_alpha   90.00
_cell.angle_beta   90.00
_cell.angle_gamma   90.00
#
_symmetry.space_group_name_H-M   'P 1'
#
loop_
_entity.id
_entity.type
_entity.pdbx_description
1 polymer ?
#
loop_
_entity_poly.entity_id
_entity_poly.type
_entity_poly.pdbx_seq_one_letter_code
_entity_poly.pdbx_strand_id
1 'polypeptide(L)' 'MSVPEIIRRAIEIGERNGKITFDELNQLCDSRVLDPKDIERVLNALSEAGVWIEGD' A
#
# COMPACT_ATOMS: atom_id res chain seq x y z
N MET A 1 -4.39 3.93 10.95
CA MET A 1 -3.60 2.68 10.96
C MET A 1 -2.12 2.98 11.13
N SER A 2 -1.37 2.03 11.68
CA SER A 2 0.10 2.08 11.63
C SER A 2 0.60 1.62 10.25
N VAL A 3 1.77 2.08 9.82
CA VAL A 3 2.42 1.65 8.56
C VAL A 3 2.40 0.12 8.33
N PRO A 4 2.77 -0.73 9.30
CA PRO A 4 2.69 -2.19 9.13
C PRO A 4 1.25 -2.72 8.91
N GLU A 5 0.22 -2.05 9.45
CA GLU A 5 -1.17 -2.45 9.19
C GLU A 5 -1.61 -2.06 7.77
N ILE A 6 -1.18 -0.89 7.30
CA ILE A 6 -1.42 -0.43 5.92
C ILE A 6 -0.77 -1.41 4.94
N ILE A 7 0.49 -1.79 5.17
CA ILE A 7 1.21 -2.79 4.36
C ILE A 7 0.43 -4.09 4.33
N ARG A 8 0.04 -4.63 5.48
CA ARG A 8 -0.68 -5.90 5.55
C ARG A 8 -1.99 -5.84 4.77
N ARG A 9 -2.81 -4.80 4.96
CA ARG A 9 -4.06 -4.63 4.20
C ARG A 9 -3.81 -4.44 2.71
N ALA A 10 -2.80 -3.66 2.34
CA ALA A 10 -2.46 -3.40 0.95
C ALA A 10 -2.01 -4.69 0.25
N ILE A 11 -1.27 -5.56 0.95
CA ILE A 11 -0.93 -6.91 0.48
C ILE A 11 -2.19 -7.76 0.35
N GLU A 12 -3.10 -7.79 1.33
CA GLU A 12 -4.34 -8.57 1.24
C GLU A 12 -5.23 -8.16 0.04
N ILE A 13 -5.28 -6.86 -0.28
CA ILE A 13 -5.97 -6.34 -1.48
C ILE A 13 -5.21 -6.77 -2.74
N GLY A 14 -3.89 -6.59 -2.71
CA GLY A 14 -2.98 -6.94 -3.80
C GLY A 14 -2.96 -8.43 -4.13
N GLU A 15 -3.08 -9.34 -3.16
CA GLU A 15 -3.11 -10.79 -3.40
C GLU A 15 -4.35 -11.22 -4.18
N ARG A 16 -5.47 -10.49 -4.07
CA ARG A 16 -6.69 -10.80 -4.81
C ARG A 16 -6.58 -10.46 -6.30
N ASN A 17 -5.87 -9.38 -6.62
CA ASN A 17 -5.85 -8.81 -7.98
C ASN A 17 -4.45 -8.79 -8.63
N GLY A 18 -3.40 -9.15 -7.91
CA GLY A 18 -1.98 -8.96 -8.27
C GLY A 18 -1.51 -7.51 -8.19
N LYS A 19 -2.42 -6.59 -7.87
CA LYS A 19 -2.18 -5.14 -7.87
C LYS A 19 -3.09 -4.40 -6.91
N ILE A 20 -2.67 -3.21 -6.50
CA ILE A 20 -3.44 -2.24 -5.72
C ILE A 20 -3.39 -0.87 -6.40
N THR A 21 -4.49 -0.13 -6.38
CA THR A 21 -4.53 1.23 -6.94
C THR A 21 -4.13 2.27 -5.90
N PHE A 22 -3.68 3.45 -6.35
CA PHE A 22 -3.42 4.58 -5.44
C PHE A 22 -4.67 5.01 -4.65
N ASP A 23 -5.87 4.87 -5.22
CA ASP A 23 -7.11 5.20 -4.51
C ASP A 23 -7.36 4.22 -3.35
N GLU A 24 -7.22 2.91 -3.58
CA GLU A 24 -7.30 1.89 -2.53
C GLU A 24 -6.23 2.09 -1.47
N LEU A 25 -4.99 2.40 -1.87
CA LEU A 25 -3.92 2.69 -0.93
C LEU A 25 -4.21 3.96 -0.11
N ASN A 26 -4.74 5.01 -0.72
CA ASN A 26 -5.15 6.24 -0.05
C ASN A 26 -6.31 6.00 0.93
N GLN A 27 -7.26 5.14 0.57
CA GLN A 27 -8.33 4.72 1.47
C GLN A 27 -7.78 3.99 2.70
N LEU A 28 -6.75 3.14 2.54
CA LEU A 28 -6.07 2.49 3.65
C LEU A 28 -5.31 3.45 4.55
N CYS A 29 -4.80 4.54 3.97
CA CYS A 29 -4.10 5.59 4.71
C CYS A 29 -5.06 6.47 5.52
N ASP A 30 -6.37 6.40 5.29
CA ASP A 30 -7.43 7.09 6.05
C ASP A 30 -7.12 8.58 6.26
N SER A 31 -6.76 9.27 5.16
CA SER A 31 -6.33 10.68 5.13
C SER A 31 -5.11 11.03 5.99
N ARG A 32 -4.37 10.04 6.50
CA ARG A 32 -3.11 10.28 7.18
C ARG A 32 -2.08 10.73 6.14
N VAL A 33 -1.51 11.90 6.37
CA VAL A 33 -0.29 12.33 5.67
C VAL A 33 0.81 11.37 6.10
N LEU A 34 1.14 10.41 5.24
CA LEU A 34 2.31 9.58 5.42
C LEU A 34 3.54 10.41 5.09
N ASP A 35 4.55 10.32 5.96
CA ASP A 35 5.86 10.83 5.61
C ASP A 35 6.40 10.08 4.39
N PRO A 36 7.23 10.74 3.55
CA PRO A 36 7.80 10.09 2.37
C PRO A 36 8.57 8.81 2.71
N LYS A 37 9.19 8.72 3.90
CA LYS A 37 9.82 7.49 4.41
C LYS A 37 8.83 6.36 4.64
N ASP A 38 7.65 6.67 5.16
CA ASP A 38 6.62 5.66 5.41
C ASP A 38 5.99 5.19 4.09
N ILE A 39 5.79 6.10 3.14
CA ILE A 39 5.38 5.73 1.78
C ILE A 39 6.40 4.78 1.17
N GLU A 40 7.69 5.12 1.18
CA GLU A 40 8.74 4.27 0.62
C GLU A 40 8.77 2.87 1.26
N ARG A 41 8.54 2.77 2.58
CA ARG A 41 8.40 1.48 3.27
C ARG A 41 7.19 0.68 2.79
N VAL A 42 6.06 1.33 2.58
CA VAL A 42 4.84 0.68 2.07
C VAL A 42 5.07 0.18 0.64
N LEU A 43 5.61 1.03 -0.23
CA LEU A 43 5.92 0.68 -1.62
C LEU A 43 6.90 -0.50 -1.70
N ASN A 44 7.98 -0.46 -0.90
CA ASN A 44 8.98 -1.52 -0.88
C ASN A 44 8.37 -2.85 -0.41
N ALA A 45 7.60 -2.84 0.68
CA ALA A 45 6.97 -4.05 1.19
C ALA A 45 5.95 -4.65 0.21
N LEU A 46 5.21 -3.81 -0.52
CA LEU A 46 4.30 -4.28 -1.57
C LEU A 46 5.07 -4.92 -2.73
N SER A 47 6.16 -4.30 -3.17
CA SER A 47 7.03 -4.85 -4.20
C SER A 47 7.68 -6.17 -3.77
N GLU A 48 8.13 -6.30 -2.53
CA GLU A 48 8.67 -7.55 -1.97
C GLU A 48 7.60 -8.65 -1.90
N ALA A 49 6.34 -8.28 -1.64
CA ALA A 49 5.21 -9.19 -1.68
C ALA A 49 4.72 -9.52 -3.11
N GLY A 50 5.34 -8.92 -4.15
CA GLY A 50 4.93 -9.11 -5.55
C GLY A 50 3.64 -8.39 -5.94
N VAL A 51 3.19 -7.44 -5.11
CA VAL A 51 2.02 -6.60 -5.37
C VAL A 51 2.45 -5.34 -6.12
N TRP A 52 1.86 -5.13 -7.30
CA TRP A 52 2.14 -3.95 -8.11
C TRP A 52 1.20 -2.81 -7.78
N ILE A 53 1.71 -1.58 -7.81
CA ILE A 53 0.86 -0.40 -7.65
C ILE A 53 0.51 0.11 -9.04
N GLU A 54 -0.78 0.10 -9.34
CA GLU A 54 -1.31 0.65 -10.59
C GLU A 54 -1.52 2.15 -10.41
N GLY A 55 -0.67 2.93 -11.09
CA GLY A 55 -0.85 4.36 -11.29
C GLY A 55 -1.44 4.60 -12.67
N ASP A 56 -2.58 5.29 -12.72
CA ASP A 56 -3.11 5.89 -13.96
C ASP A 56 -2.32 7.14 -14.32
#